data_AF-A0A973YV23-F1
#
_entry.id   AF-A0A973YV23-F1
#
_cell.length_a   1.000
_cell.length_b   1.000
_cell.length_c   1.000
_cell.angle_alpha   90.00
_cell.angle_beta   90.00
_cell.angle_gamma   90.00
#
_symmetry.space_group_name_H-M   'P 1'
#
loop_
_entity.id
_entity.type
_entity.pdbx_description
1 polymer ?
#
loop_
_entity_poly.entity_id
_entity_poly.type
_entity_poly.pdbx_seq_one_letter_code
_entity_poly.pdbx_strand_id
1 'polypeptide(L)'
;MQENVWYSVGHVLPSFVDYPIAAVARTARKPGRAAMTVKVRIVYSHHCFTQALAKVAGANPEHYYNCTRRPHDPRVFCTMRWTESLALPDIVAGIRNCYFTRHHNYFVWRDPTSAGEDEYFVYFNVTRRGTFVEIEIESAYPRADAKEAKAGARKVSLTTLIVNAANGRRTHRPPA
;
A
#
# COMPACT_ATOMS: atom_id res chain seq x y z
N MET A 1 -36.50 -14.93 -8.88
CA MET A 1 -35.14 -15.43 -8.59
C MET A 1 -34.26 -14.22 -8.42
N GLN A 2 -33.66 -14.01 -7.24
CA GLN A 2 -32.61 -13.00 -7.09
C GLN A 2 -31.33 -13.58 -7.69
N GLU A 3 -30.72 -12.87 -8.63
CA GLU A 3 -29.42 -13.25 -9.18
C GLU A 3 -28.34 -13.09 -8.10
N ASN A 4 -27.54 -14.13 -7.91
CA ASN A 4 -26.40 -14.06 -7.00
C ASN A 4 -25.26 -13.26 -7.68
N VAL A 5 -24.83 -12.17 -7.06
CA VAL A 5 -23.69 -11.36 -7.51
C VAL A 5 -22.43 -11.82 -6.78
N TRP A 6 -21.37 -12.13 -7.54
CA TRP A 6 -20.08 -12.59 -7.01
C TRP A 6 -18.99 -11.53 -7.19
N TYR A 7 -18.22 -11.27 -6.14
CA TYR A 7 -17.09 -10.34 -6.15
C TYR A 7 -15.78 -11.09 -5.90
N SER A 8 -14.87 -11.07 -6.89
CA SER A 8 -13.54 -11.67 -6.74
C SER A 8 -12.60 -10.71 -6.02
N VAL A 9 -11.84 -11.22 -5.04
CA VAL A 9 -10.76 -10.47 -4.36
C VAL A 9 -9.37 -10.88 -4.84
N GLY A 10 -9.30 -11.58 -5.98
CA GLY A 10 -8.06 -12.13 -6.52
C GLY A 10 -6.97 -11.09 -6.80
N HIS A 11 -7.36 -9.87 -7.17
CA HIS A 11 -6.46 -8.76 -7.49
C HIS A 11 -5.67 -8.24 -6.27
N VAL A 12 -6.15 -8.49 -5.05
CA VAL A 12 -5.49 -8.12 -3.80
C VAL A 12 -4.87 -9.32 -3.08
N LEU A 13 -4.69 -10.45 -3.76
CA LEU A 13 -3.93 -11.56 -3.22
C LEU A 13 -2.44 -11.19 -3.10
N PRO A 14 -1.74 -11.66 -2.06
CA PRO A 14 -0.29 -11.51 -1.96
C PRO A 14 0.44 -12.03 -3.18
N SER A 15 1.42 -11.27 -3.67
CA SER A 15 2.24 -11.65 -4.82
C SER A 15 3.72 -11.40 -4.55
N PHE A 16 4.57 -12.06 -5.33
CA PHE A 16 6.01 -11.79 -5.35
C PHE A 16 6.40 -11.22 -6.70
N VAL A 17 7.30 -10.25 -6.68
CA VAL A 17 7.93 -9.66 -7.87
C VAL A 17 9.43 -9.59 -7.67
N ASP A 18 10.17 -9.84 -8.74
CA ASP A 18 11.60 -9.57 -8.77
C ASP A 18 11.80 -8.11 -9.15
N TYR A 19 12.31 -7.30 -8.22
CA TYR A 19 12.50 -5.87 -8.40
C TYR A 19 13.94 -5.57 -8.83
N PRO A 20 14.20 -5.29 -10.12
CA PRO A 20 15.54 -5.02 -10.61
C PRO A 20 15.99 -3.63 -10.16
N ILE A 21 17.23 -3.54 -9.72
CA ILE A 21 17.83 -2.28 -9.31
C ILE A 21 19.14 -2.07 -10.05
N ALA A 22 19.17 -1.06 -10.92
CA ALA A 22 20.33 -0.70 -11.73
C ALA A 22 21.56 -0.37 -10.87
N ALA A 23 22.75 -0.56 -11.44
CA ALA A 23 23.99 -0.12 -10.83
C ALA A 23 24.05 1.40 -10.72
N VAL A 24 24.77 1.90 -9.72
CA VAL A 24 25.07 3.33 -9.53
C VAL A 24 26.59 3.45 -9.45
N ALA A 25 27.18 4.25 -10.35
CA ALA A 25 28.61 4.51 -10.34
C ALA A 25 29.03 5.22 -9.04
N ARG A 26 30.23 4.90 -8.56
CA ARG A 26 30.87 5.64 -7.47
C ARG A 26 31.10 7.09 -7.92
N THR A 27 30.79 8.04 -7.05
CA THR A 27 31.13 9.46 -7.25
C THR A 27 32.10 9.90 -6.16
N ALA A 28 32.69 11.10 -6.30
CA ALA A 28 33.56 11.67 -5.26
C ALA A 28 32.88 11.81 -3.89
N ARG A 29 31.53 11.90 -3.86
CA ARG A 29 30.74 12.14 -2.64
C ARG A 29 29.94 10.94 -2.14
N LYS A 30 29.76 9.90 -2.96
CA LYS A 30 28.90 8.75 -2.63
C LYS A 30 29.51 7.44 -3.13
N PRO A 31 29.47 6.36 -2.32
CA PRO A 31 29.87 5.05 -2.79
C PRO A 31 28.96 4.60 -3.93
N GLY A 32 29.53 3.80 -4.85
CA GLY A 32 28.75 3.13 -5.88
C GLY A 32 27.92 1.98 -5.31
N ARG A 33 27.03 1.44 -6.13
CA ARG A 33 26.24 0.24 -5.82
C ARG A 33 26.18 -0.63 -7.08
N ALA A 34 26.50 -1.91 -6.95
CA ALA A 34 26.31 -2.86 -8.06
C ALA A 34 24.82 -3.04 -8.39
N ALA A 35 24.53 -3.51 -9.60
CA ALA A 35 23.18 -3.94 -9.93
C ALA A 35 22.78 -5.11 -9.02
N MET A 36 21.50 -5.19 -8.67
CA MET A 36 20.95 -6.27 -7.85
C MET A 36 19.47 -6.46 -8.17
N THR A 37 18.97 -7.66 -7.91
CA THR A 37 17.53 -7.95 -7.92
C THR A 37 17.10 -8.24 -6.51
N VAL A 38 16.04 -7.56 -6.05
CA VAL A 38 15.47 -7.80 -4.72
C VAL A 38 14.13 -8.50 -4.91
N LYS A 39 13.94 -9.66 -4.27
CA LYS A 39 12.63 -10.30 -4.20
C LYS A 39 11.73 -9.47 -3.30
N VAL A 40 10.64 -8.96 -3.85
CA VAL A 40 9.66 -8.13 -3.15
C VAL A 40 8.34 -8.87 -3.05
N ARG A 41 7.79 -8.95 -1.84
CA ARG A 41 6.44 -9.45 -1.58
C ARG A 41 5.49 -8.27 -1.44
N ILE A 42 4.41 -8.26 -2.20
CA ILE A 42 3.35 -7.25 -2.05
C ILE A 42 2.21 -7.92 -1.30
N VAL A 43 1.72 -7.27 -0.24
CA VAL A 43 0.56 -7.73 0.51
C VAL A 43 -0.44 -6.60 0.69
N TYR A 44 -1.71 -6.94 0.60
CA TYR A 44 -2.81 -6.00 0.73
C TYR A 44 -3.56 -6.30 2.04
N SER A 45 -3.80 -5.27 2.83
CA SER A 45 -4.65 -5.34 4.02
C SER A 45 -6.14 -5.42 3.62
N HIS A 46 -7.06 -4.98 4.49
CA HIS A 46 -8.51 -5.07 4.35
C HIS A 46 -9.12 -4.17 3.24
N HIS A 47 -8.55 -4.10 2.04
CA HIS A 47 -8.94 -3.10 1.03
C HIS A 47 -10.30 -3.33 0.38
N CYS A 48 -10.89 -4.54 0.50
CA CYS A 48 -12.27 -4.81 0.08
C CYS A 48 -13.27 -4.80 1.27
N PHE A 49 -12.80 -4.50 2.48
CA PHE A 49 -13.57 -4.65 3.71
C PHE A 49 -13.58 -3.34 4.53
N THR A 50 -14.73 -2.98 5.08
CA THR A 50 -14.92 -1.75 5.88
C THR A 50 -14.86 -2.07 7.38
N GLN A 51 -15.43 -1.26 8.26
CA GLN A 51 -15.42 -1.44 9.71
C GLN A 51 -16.13 -2.72 10.20
N ALA A 52 -16.01 -2.98 11.50
CA ALA A 52 -16.73 -4.04 12.19
C ALA A 52 -18.26 -3.86 12.05
N LEU A 53 -19.01 -4.97 12.07
CA LEU A 53 -20.46 -5.01 11.87
C LEU A 53 -21.22 -3.97 12.71
N ALA A 54 -20.88 -3.86 14.00
CA ALA A 54 -21.51 -2.93 14.93
C ALA A 54 -21.36 -1.44 14.53
N LYS A 55 -20.47 -1.12 13.59
CA LYS A 55 -20.20 0.24 13.11
C LYS A 55 -20.78 0.51 11.71
N VAL A 56 -21.42 -0.46 11.09
CA VAL A 56 -21.96 -0.36 9.73
C VAL A 56 -23.46 -0.60 9.76
N ALA A 57 -24.24 0.49 9.75
CA ALA A 57 -25.70 0.41 9.72
C ALA A 57 -26.17 -0.37 8.48
N GLY A 58 -27.04 -1.36 8.69
CA GLY A 58 -27.62 -2.17 7.60
C GLY A 58 -26.67 -3.19 6.97
N ALA A 59 -25.50 -3.45 7.57
CA ALA A 59 -24.58 -4.48 7.07
C ALA A 59 -25.19 -5.89 7.19
N ASN A 60 -24.99 -6.70 6.15
CA ASN A 60 -25.37 -8.11 6.16
C ASN A 60 -24.43 -8.90 7.09
N PRO A 61 -24.94 -9.55 8.15
CA PRO A 61 -24.13 -10.37 9.06
C PRO A 61 -23.39 -11.51 8.37
N GLU A 62 -23.91 -12.03 7.25
CA GLU A 62 -23.31 -13.14 6.49
C GLU A 62 -22.11 -12.70 5.62
N HIS A 63 -21.89 -11.39 5.43
CA HIS A 63 -20.81 -10.85 4.59
C HIS A 63 -19.57 -10.46 5.41
N TYR A 64 -19.31 -11.18 6.50
CA TYR A 64 -18.17 -10.94 7.36
C TYR A 64 -16.90 -11.60 6.80
N TYR A 65 -15.79 -10.91 6.98
CA TYR A 65 -14.46 -11.42 6.72
C TYR A 65 -13.65 -11.38 8.01
N ASN A 66 -13.14 -12.55 8.38
CA ASN A 66 -12.18 -12.66 9.47
C ASN A 66 -10.79 -12.93 8.88
N CYS A 67 -9.87 -11.97 9.03
CA CYS A 67 -8.50 -12.14 8.57
C CYS A 67 -7.73 -13.02 9.55
N THR A 68 -7.16 -14.12 9.08
CA THR A 68 -6.36 -15.03 9.92
C THR A 68 -5.15 -14.34 10.58
N ARG A 69 -4.61 -13.28 9.97
CA ARG A 69 -3.52 -12.47 10.55
C ARG A 69 -4.00 -11.46 11.60
N ARG A 70 -5.28 -11.12 11.59
CA ARG A 70 -5.91 -10.13 12.48
C ARG A 70 -7.25 -10.68 12.98
N PRO A 71 -7.25 -11.81 13.72
CA PRO A 71 -8.48 -12.52 14.09
C PRO A 71 -9.41 -11.71 15.02
N HIS A 72 -8.88 -10.66 15.65
CA HIS A 72 -9.61 -9.73 16.51
C HIS A 72 -10.11 -8.48 15.78
N ASP A 73 -9.98 -8.43 14.45
CA ASP A 73 -10.43 -7.32 13.62
C ASP A 73 -11.38 -7.82 12.51
N PRO A 74 -12.59 -8.31 12.87
CA PRO A 74 -13.58 -8.73 11.89
C PRO A 74 -14.13 -7.52 11.13
N ARG A 75 -14.28 -7.67 9.82
CA ARG A 75 -14.62 -6.58 8.90
C ARG A 75 -15.75 -7.00 7.97
N VAL A 76 -16.61 -6.07 7.57
CA VAL A 76 -17.71 -6.35 6.63
C VAL A 76 -17.26 -6.08 5.19
N PHE A 77 -17.64 -6.93 4.24
CA PHE A 77 -17.39 -6.67 2.82
C PHE A 77 -18.09 -5.38 2.36
N CYS A 78 -17.39 -4.55 1.56
CA CYS A 78 -17.91 -3.29 1.05
C CYS A 78 -17.69 -3.20 -0.45
N THR A 79 -18.77 -3.12 -1.21
CA THR A 79 -18.74 -3.03 -2.68
C THR A 79 -18.00 -1.79 -3.17
N MET A 80 -18.16 -0.65 -2.52
CA MET A 80 -17.42 0.58 -2.85
C MET A 80 -15.91 0.40 -2.68
N ARG A 81 -15.47 -0.12 -1.53
CA ARG A 81 -14.06 -0.45 -1.25
C ARG A 81 -13.52 -1.47 -2.25
N TRP A 82 -14.32 -2.48 -2.60
CA TRP A 82 -13.97 -3.46 -3.62
C TRP A 82 -13.72 -2.76 -4.97
N THR A 83 -14.62 -1.90 -5.43
CA THR A 83 -14.47 -1.15 -6.69
C THR A 83 -13.21 -0.28 -6.67
N GLU A 84 -12.99 0.49 -5.61
CA GLU A 84 -11.78 1.31 -5.43
C GLU A 84 -10.50 0.48 -5.43
N SER A 85 -10.54 -0.72 -4.84
CA SER A 85 -9.38 -1.60 -4.73
C SER A 85 -8.89 -2.17 -6.06
N LEU A 86 -9.72 -2.17 -7.11
CA LEU A 86 -9.36 -2.69 -8.44
C LEU A 86 -8.18 -1.93 -9.06
N ALA A 87 -8.02 -0.64 -8.74
CA ALA A 87 -6.91 0.18 -9.23
C ALA A 87 -5.59 -0.04 -8.45
N LEU A 88 -5.63 -0.71 -7.28
CA LEU A 88 -4.47 -0.81 -6.41
C LEU A 88 -3.26 -1.52 -7.04
N PRO A 89 -3.41 -2.67 -7.73
CA PRO A 89 -2.26 -3.35 -8.34
C PRO A 89 -1.48 -2.44 -9.30
N ASP A 90 -2.19 -1.67 -10.12
CA ASP A 90 -1.57 -0.77 -11.09
C ASP A 90 -0.92 0.43 -10.41
N ILE A 91 -1.56 1.01 -9.40
CA ILE A 91 -0.97 2.09 -8.60
C ILE A 91 0.33 1.61 -7.95
N VAL A 92 0.31 0.42 -7.32
CA VAL A 92 1.47 -0.16 -6.62
C VAL A 92 2.60 -0.51 -7.59
N ALA A 93 2.29 -1.10 -8.74
CA ALA A 93 3.26 -1.38 -9.80
C ALA A 93 3.90 -0.10 -10.36
N GLY A 94 3.15 1.01 -10.39
CA GLY A 94 3.60 2.31 -10.88
C GLY A 94 4.45 3.14 -9.91
N ILE A 95 4.64 2.70 -8.65
CA ILE A 95 5.35 3.50 -7.63
C ILE A 95 6.83 3.64 -7.99
N ARG A 96 7.20 4.84 -8.44
CA ARG A 96 8.62 5.25 -8.57
C ARG A 96 9.09 6.06 -7.37
N ASN A 97 8.27 7.02 -6.96
CA ASN A 97 8.50 7.86 -5.81
C ASN A 97 7.28 7.82 -4.89
N CYS A 98 7.52 8.04 -3.61
CA CYS A 98 6.51 8.12 -2.57
C CYS A 98 6.91 9.19 -1.55
N TYR A 99 6.06 9.38 -0.55
CA TYR A 99 6.18 10.45 0.40
C TYR A 99 6.14 9.90 1.82
N PHE A 100 6.99 10.42 2.70
CA PHE A 100 6.93 10.09 4.12
C PHE A 100 5.63 10.64 4.73
N THR A 101 4.97 9.83 5.55
CA THR A 101 3.98 10.37 6.49
C THR A 101 4.68 10.90 7.75
N ARG A 102 3.90 11.41 8.71
CA ARG A 102 4.39 11.71 10.07
C ARG A 102 4.51 10.45 10.94
N HIS A 103 4.03 9.31 10.47
CA HIS A 103 3.98 8.03 11.18
C HIS A 103 5.07 7.08 10.65
N HIS A 104 4.89 5.77 10.70
CA HIS A 104 5.90 4.79 10.28
C HIS A 104 5.85 4.41 8.79
N ASN A 105 4.91 4.97 8.03
CA ASN A 105 4.57 4.52 6.68
C ASN A 105 4.77 5.62 5.61
N TYR A 106 4.48 5.26 4.37
CA TYR A 106 4.61 6.10 3.18
C TYR A 106 3.27 6.23 2.50
N PHE A 107 3.16 7.21 1.62
CA PHE A 107 2.02 7.32 0.73
C PHE A 107 2.38 7.68 -0.70
N VAL A 108 1.50 7.29 -1.61
CA VAL A 108 1.32 7.84 -2.95
C VAL A 108 -0.15 8.19 -3.13
N TRP A 109 -0.50 8.89 -4.20
CA TRP A 109 -1.89 9.13 -4.56
C TRP A 109 -2.08 9.02 -6.07
N ARG A 110 -3.34 8.78 -6.46
CA ARG A 110 -3.83 8.91 -7.83
C ARG A 110 -4.74 10.14 -7.89
N ASP A 111 -4.54 10.98 -8.89
CA ASP A 111 -5.42 12.11 -9.15
C ASP A 111 -6.83 11.63 -9.51
N PRO A 112 -7.89 12.41 -9.18
CA PRO A 112 -9.26 12.03 -9.47
C PRO A 112 -9.50 11.82 -10.96
N THR A 113 -10.43 10.93 -11.28
CA THR A 113 -10.82 10.59 -12.66
C THR A 113 -11.92 11.49 -13.19
N SER A 114 -12.64 12.17 -12.30
CA SER A 114 -13.73 13.10 -12.63
C SER A 114 -13.72 14.31 -11.70
N ALA A 115 -14.26 15.43 -12.18
CA ALA A 115 -14.40 16.63 -11.37
C ALA A 115 -15.33 16.37 -10.17
N GLY A 116 -14.88 16.74 -8.97
CA GLY A 116 -15.62 16.51 -7.72
C GLY A 116 -15.27 15.21 -7.00
N GLU A 117 -14.42 14.35 -7.57
CA GLU A 117 -13.83 13.22 -6.83
C GLU A 117 -12.63 13.68 -5.99
N ASP A 118 -12.49 13.08 -4.82
CA ASP A 118 -11.29 13.23 -3.99
C ASP A 118 -10.11 12.44 -4.59
N GLU A 119 -8.90 12.89 -4.31
CA GLU A 119 -7.70 12.14 -4.66
C GLU A 119 -7.63 10.82 -3.87
N TYR A 120 -7.20 9.75 -4.55
CA TYR A 120 -7.15 8.42 -3.95
C TYR A 120 -5.75 8.14 -3.39
N PHE A 121 -5.63 8.10 -2.07
CA PHE A 121 -4.36 7.86 -1.40
C PHE A 121 -4.14 6.38 -1.12
N VAL A 122 -2.89 5.95 -1.26
CA VAL A 122 -2.43 4.60 -0.93
C VAL A 122 -1.29 4.69 0.06
N TYR A 123 -1.50 4.13 1.25
CA TYR A 123 -0.52 4.09 2.34
C TYR A 123 0.10 2.70 2.43
N PHE A 124 1.42 2.66 2.62
CA PHE A 124 2.14 1.41 2.67
C PHE A 124 3.39 1.50 3.54
N ASN A 125 3.81 0.36 4.07
CA ASN A 125 5.09 0.21 4.74
C ASN A 125 6.07 -0.61 3.87
N VAL A 126 7.37 -0.51 4.17
CA VAL A 126 8.42 -1.29 3.50
C VAL A 126 9.31 -1.91 4.58
N THR A 127 9.31 -3.23 4.69
CA THR A 127 9.98 -3.96 5.76
C THR A 127 10.79 -5.15 5.23
N ARG A 128 11.90 -5.49 5.90
CA ARG A 128 12.65 -6.71 5.57
C ARG A 128 11.99 -7.93 6.22
N ARG A 129 11.84 -9.01 5.46
CA ARG A 129 11.34 -10.31 5.92
C ARG A 129 12.32 -11.40 5.50
N GLY A 130 13.28 -11.72 6.37
CA GLY A 130 14.31 -12.73 6.09
C GLY A 130 15.11 -12.39 4.82
N THR A 131 14.84 -13.13 3.74
CA THR A 131 15.50 -13.03 2.43
C THR A 131 14.78 -12.12 1.42
N PHE A 132 13.59 -11.60 1.73
CA PHE A 132 12.83 -10.71 0.85
C PHE A 132 12.45 -9.39 1.54
N VAL A 133 11.97 -8.42 0.75
CA VAL A 133 11.37 -7.17 1.25
C VAL A 133 9.85 -7.28 1.09
N GLU A 134 9.09 -6.93 2.11
CA GLU A 134 7.62 -6.86 2.06
C GLU A 134 7.18 -5.41 1.93
N ILE A 135 6.30 -5.16 0.97
CA ILE A 135 5.51 -3.93 0.86
C ILE A 135 4.09 -4.29 1.30
N GLU A 136 3.69 -3.82 2.49
CA GLU A 136 2.33 -3.96 2.98
C GLU A 136 1.55 -2.70 2.64
N ILE A 137 0.54 -2.83 1.79
CA ILE A 137 -0.45 -1.78 1.55
C ILE A 137 -1.39 -1.80 2.75
N GLU A 138 -1.23 -0.82 3.65
CA GLU A 138 -1.92 -0.75 4.94
C GLU A 138 -3.33 -0.21 4.79
N SER A 139 -3.51 0.82 3.96
CA SER A 139 -4.82 1.42 3.70
C SER A 139 -4.83 2.17 2.37
N ALA A 140 -5.98 2.19 1.72
CA ALA A 140 -6.22 3.05 0.57
C ALA A 140 -7.66 3.57 0.58
N TYR A 141 -7.83 4.86 0.29
CA TYR A 141 -9.12 5.54 0.31
C TYR A 141 -9.01 6.96 -0.28
N PRO A 142 -10.12 7.54 -0.78
CA PRO A 142 -10.17 8.95 -1.17
C PRO A 142 -9.99 9.88 0.02
N ARG A 143 -9.28 11.01 -0.15
CA ARG A 143 -9.07 12.01 0.90
C ARG A 143 -9.54 13.40 0.48
N ALA A 144 -10.51 13.94 1.21
CA ALA A 144 -10.95 15.32 1.08
C ALA A 144 -9.88 16.34 1.55
N ASP A 145 -8.96 15.93 2.44
CA ASP A 145 -7.88 16.75 3.00
C ASP A 145 -6.52 16.48 2.33
N ALA A 146 -6.54 16.24 1.01
CA ALA A 146 -5.36 15.91 0.22
C ALA A 146 -4.27 16.99 0.28
N LYS A 147 -4.66 18.28 0.30
CA LYS A 147 -3.72 19.41 0.34
C LYS A 147 -2.91 19.40 1.63
N GLU A 148 -3.58 19.19 2.76
CA GLU A 148 -3.00 19.11 4.09
C GLU A 148 -2.10 17.88 4.22
N ALA A 149 -2.53 16.74 3.67
CA ALA A 149 -1.75 15.51 3.65
C ALA A 149 -0.41 15.64 2.92
N LYS A 150 -0.41 16.39 1.80
CA LYS A 150 0.79 16.64 0.98
C LYS A 150 1.69 17.74 1.53
N ALA A 151 1.13 18.65 2.34
CA ALA A 151 1.85 19.82 2.82
C ALA A 151 3.10 19.42 3.63
N GLY A 152 4.27 19.81 3.14
CA GLY A 152 5.56 19.51 3.77
C GLY A 152 6.00 18.03 3.67
N ALA A 153 5.26 17.18 2.95
CA ALA A 153 5.61 15.78 2.81
C ALA A 153 6.91 15.62 1.98
N ARG A 154 7.90 14.95 2.56
CA ARG A 154 9.20 14.74 1.92
C ARG A 154 9.14 13.58 0.94
N LYS A 155 9.66 13.78 -0.26
CA LYS A 155 9.73 12.76 -1.32
C LYS A 155 10.90 11.79 -1.11
N VAL A 156 10.70 10.52 -1.43
CA VAL A 156 11.71 9.45 -1.47
C VAL A 156 11.43 8.48 -2.61
N SER A 157 12.49 7.91 -3.23
CA SER A 157 12.30 6.87 -4.24
C SER A 157 12.01 5.52 -3.60
N LEU A 158 11.09 4.75 -4.19
CA LEU A 158 10.78 3.40 -3.71
C LEU A 158 12.03 2.51 -3.71
N THR A 159 12.86 2.65 -4.75
CA THR A 159 14.15 1.97 -4.84
C THR A 159 15.04 2.23 -3.62
N THR A 160 15.09 3.47 -3.11
CA THR A 160 15.88 3.76 -1.90
C THR A 160 15.34 3.01 -0.69
N LEU A 161 14.02 2.93 -0.55
CA LEU A 161 13.38 2.19 0.55
C LEU A 161 13.66 0.70 0.45
N ILE A 162 13.52 0.10 -0.73
CA ILE A 162 13.80 -1.32 -0.97
C ILE A 162 15.28 -1.64 -0.70
N VAL A 163 16.22 -0.83 -1.20
CA VAL A 163 17.66 -1.02 -0.92
C VAL A 163 17.96 -0.90 0.57
N ASN A 164 17.36 0.07 1.26
CA ASN A 164 17.57 0.23 2.70
C ASN A 164 17.03 -0.98 3.46
N ALA A 165 15.79 -1.40 3.20
CA ALA A 165 15.18 -2.58 3.82
C ALA A 165 16.00 -3.85 3.54
N ALA A 166 16.38 -4.10 2.29
CA ALA A 166 17.20 -5.24 1.88
C ALA A 166 18.57 -5.28 2.57
N ASN A 167 19.11 -4.13 2.96
CA ASN A 167 20.36 -4.03 3.73
C ASN A 167 20.14 -3.97 5.26
N GLY A 168 18.92 -4.18 5.75
CA GLY A 168 18.60 -4.11 7.18
C GLY A 168 18.64 -2.70 7.76
N ARG A 169 18.67 -1.66 6.92
CA ARG A 169 18.64 -0.26 7.34
C ARG A 169 17.20 0.18 7.58
N ARG A 170 17.02 1.07 8.55
CA ARG A 170 15.71 1.70 8.80
C ARG A 170 15.28 2.48 7.56
N THR A 171 14.05 2.26 7.13
CA THR A 171 13.43 2.96 5.99
C THR A 171 12.78 4.27 6.44
N HIS A 172 12.35 4.35 7.70
CA HIS A 172 11.80 5.53 8.34
C HIS A 172 12.80 6.15 9.33
N ARG A 173 12.86 7.49 9.44
CA ARG A 173 13.58 8.15 10.54
C ARG A 173 12.77 7.95 11.84
N PRO A 174 13.37 7.84 13.03
CA PRO A 174 12.60 8.09 14.25
C PRO A 174 11.92 9.48 14.09
N PRO A 175 10.64 9.64 14.48
CA PRO A 175 10.08 10.99 14.57
C PRO A 175 11.05 11.84 15.41
N ALA A 176 11.32 13.06 14.91
CA ALA A 176 12.14 14.03 15.62
C ALA A 176 11.42 14.49 16.90
#